data_AF-A0A7R9YTN4-F1
#
_entry.id   AF-A0A7R9YTN4-F1
#
_cell.length_a   1.000
_cell.length_b   1.000
_cell.length_c   1.000
_cell.angle_alpha   90.00
_cell.angle_beta   90.00
_cell.angle_gamma   90.00
#
_symmetry.space_group_name_H-M   'P 1'
#
loop_
_entity.id
_entity.type
_entity.pdbx_description
1 polymer ?
#
loop_
_entity_poly.entity_id
_entity_poly.type
_entity_poly.pdbx_seq_one_letter_code
_entity_poly.pdbx_strand_id
1 'polypeptide(L)'
;ELLQSLEVAAGGLQPASKSVVPMPPGFMEDFAARHEADGLDEVAEPIVKEIARMVRSASPLGEYHTPLSILAHLVQIEPMSRVLVSLKSWLPNLAEVTGRGIELPGSSWLGPCFCVSSVPDDLVPSQPSVIQSCFSNLESRRQAELAQSMSALRIAGRAVQGDLFAIIKALLGKATRPQAIKWLAAVIEGNGERGKMVVDMQRAASHGFFVNLNAVLLKLCNPFMDPSNPNFWSRVDPRYIACNGGVSFAADTKLGMTAEEDRAWRDRIASSMQTSSSSGG
;
A
#
# COMPACT_ATOMS: atom_id res chain seq x y z
N GLU A 1 -36.57 -33.79 37.48
CA GLU A 1 -37.51 -32.67 37.71
C GLU A 1 -36.86 -31.33 38.09
N LEU A 2 -35.53 -31.22 38.22
CA LEU A 2 -34.83 -29.93 38.42
C LEU A 2 -34.06 -29.43 37.17
N LEU A 3 -34.21 -30.09 36.02
CA LEU A 3 -33.60 -29.71 34.74
C LEU A 3 -34.63 -29.33 33.66
N GLN A 4 -35.93 -29.38 33.98
CA GLN A 4 -37.01 -28.99 33.06
C GLN A 4 -37.62 -27.63 33.39
N SER A 5 -37.18 -27.01 34.49
CA SER A 5 -37.71 -25.75 35.03
C SER A 5 -36.89 -24.52 34.62
N LEU A 6 -35.79 -24.69 33.89
CA LEU A 6 -34.94 -23.59 33.39
C LEU A 6 -35.17 -23.25 31.90
N GLU A 7 -35.89 -24.09 31.15
CA GLU A 7 -36.19 -23.84 29.73
C GLU A 7 -37.46 -23.00 29.49
N VAL A 8 -38.25 -22.70 30.52
CA VAL A 8 -39.51 -21.94 30.37
C VAL A 8 -39.33 -20.43 30.65
N ALA A 9 -38.13 -19.98 31.06
CA ALA A 9 -37.84 -18.56 31.31
C ALA A 9 -37.03 -17.87 30.18
N ALA A 10 -36.79 -18.55 29.05
CA ALA A 10 -36.16 -17.97 27.86
C ALA A 10 -37.23 -17.53 26.85
N GLY A 11 -38.10 -16.61 27.26
CA GLY A 11 -38.96 -15.86 26.34
C GLY A 11 -38.07 -15.12 25.33
N GLY A 12 -38.40 -15.27 24.04
CA GLY A 12 -37.55 -14.90 22.91
C GLY A 12 -36.90 -13.51 23.01
N LEU A 13 -35.59 -13.52 23.24
CA LEU A 13 -34.73 -12.41 22.86
C LEU A 13 -34.33 -12.62 21.39
N GLN A 14 -35.07 -11.97 20.50
CA GLN A 14 -34.55 -11.64 19.18
C GLN A 14 -33.23 -10.88 19.37
N PRO A 15 -32.15 -11.19 18.62
CA PRO A 15 -30.95 -10.38 18.69
C PRO A 15 -31.30 -8.97 18.20
N ALA A 16 -31.34 -8.00 19.12
CA ALA A 16 -31.51 -6.61 18.78
C ALA A 16 -30.40 -6.23 17.79
N SER A 17 -30.77 -5.94 16.55
CA SER A 17 -29.89 -5.29 15.58
C SER A 17 -29.47 -3.96 16.21
N LYS A 18 -28.25 -3.88 16.74
CA LYS A 18 -27.66 -2.61 17.17
C LYS A 18 -27.69 -1.69 15.95
N SER A 19 -28.60 -0.70 15.97
CA SER A 19 -28.60 0.37 14.98
C SER A 19 -27.23 1.04 15.05
N VAL A 20 -26.44 0.89 14.00
CA VAL A 20 -25.16 1.60 13.87
C VAL A 20 -25.53 3.06 13.63
N VAL A 21 -25.39 3.89 14.67
CA VAL A 21 -25.57 5.33 14.54
C VAL A 21 -24.42 5.87 13.69
N PRO A 22 -24.68 6.58 12.59
CA PRO A 22 -23.62 7.16 11.78
C PRO A 22 -22.83 8.16 12.61
N MET A 23 -21.51 8.14 12.48
CA MET A 23 -20.63 9.06 13.18
C MET A 23 -20.97 10.51 12.79
N PRO A 24 -21.05 11.44 13.75
CA PRO A 24 -21.29 12.85 13.45
C PRO A 24 -20.21 13.39 12.49
N PRO A 25 -20.58 14.24 11.51
CA PRO A 25 -19.59 14.88 10.64
C PRO A 25 -18.55 15.65 11.46
N GLY A 26 -17.27 15.53 11.11
CA GLY A 26 -16.19 16.24 11.79
C GLY A 26 -15.70 15.60 13.09
N PHE A 27 -16.34 14.52 13.56
CA PHE A 27 -15.98 13.91 14.84
C PHE A 27 -14.53 13.41 14.87
N MET A 28 -14.05 12.75 13.81
CA MET A 28 -12.68 12.22 13.78
C MET A 28 -11.65 13.35 13.70
N GLU A 29 -11.97 14.42 12.99
CA GLU A 29 -11.14 15.61 12.87
C GLU A 29 -10.97 16.28 14.23
N ASP A 30 -12.09 16.53 14.93
CA ASP A 30 -12.10 17.10 16.27
C ASP A 30 -11.39 16.19 17.28
N PHE A 31 -11.63 14.88 17.20
CA PHE A 31 -11.00 13.89 18.05
C PHE A 31 -9.48 13.88 17.85
N ALA A 32 -9.02 13.79 16.60
CA ALA A 32 -7.59 13.76 16.28
C ALA A 32 -6.89 15.06 16.67
N ALA A 33 -7.54 16.22 16.50
CA ALA A 33 -6.98 17.50 16.90
C ALA A 33 -6.85 17.64 18.43
N ARG A 34 -7.83 17.13 19.20
CA ARG A 34 -7.79 17.17 20.67
C ARG A 34 -6.75 16.25 21.27
N HIS A 35 -6.49 15.12 20.62
CA HIS A 35 -5.63 14.05 21.13
C HIS A 35 -4.27 13.94 20.42
N GLU A 36 -3.90 14.89 19.54
CA GLU A 36 -2.63 14.85 18.79
C GLU A 36 -1.40 14.65 19.70
N ALA A 37 -1.42 15.22 20.90
CA ALA A 37 -0.33 15.12 21.87
C ALA A 37 -0.52 14.02 22.93
N ASP A 38 -1.65 13.30 22.94
CA ASP A 38 -1.99 12.35 24.02
C ASP A 38 -2.89 11.20 23.54
N GLY A 39 -2.30 10.01 23.38
CA GLY A 39 -3.01 8.73 23.21
C GLY A 39 -3.63 8.46 21.83
N LEU A 40 -3.42 9.32 20.82
CA LEU A 40 -3.98 9.11 19.49
C LEU A 40 -3.43 7.84 18.81
N ASP A 41 -2.20 7.45 19.10
CA ASP A 41 -1.56 6.23 18.60
C ASP A 41 -2.20 4.95 19.18
N GLU A 42 -2.57 4.96 20.46
CA GLU A 42 -3.27 3.84 21.12
C GLU A 42 -4.62 3.53 20.46
N VAL A 43 -5.28 4.56 19.91
CA VAL A 43 -6.53 4.42 19.16
C VAL A 43 -6.29 4.11 17.68
N ALA A 44 -5.31 4.76 17.07
CA ALA A 44 -5.05 4.63 15.64
C ALA A 44 -4.50 3.24 15.26
N GLU A 45 -3.59 2.68 16.07
CA GLU A 45 -2.91 1.41 15.79
C GLU A 45 -3.88 0.21 15.65
N PRO A 46 -4.84 -0.03 16.58
CA PRO A 46 -5.84 -1.09 16.41
C PRO A 46 -6.72 -0.89 15.17
N ILE A 47 -7.10 0.34 14.85
CA ILE A 47 -7.96 0.65 13.70
C ILE A 47 -7.27 0.25 12.40
N VAL A 48 -6.03 0.70 12.19
CA VAL A 48 -5.32 0.41 10.93
C VAL A 48 -4.88 -1.04 10.82
N LYS A 49 -4.58 -1.70 11.95
CA LYS A 49 -4.35 -3.16 11.98
C LYS A 49 -5.60 -3.94 11.59
N GLU A 50 -6.76 -3.52 12.05
CA GLU A 50 -8.02 -4.19 11.69
C GLU A 50 -8.37 -3.97 10.22
N ILE A 51 -8.21 -2.74 9.70
CA ILE A 51 -8.34 -2.45 8.27
C ILE A 51 -7.41 -3.35 7.45
N ALA A 52 -6.13 -3.40 7.83
CA ALA A 52 -5.12 -4.22 7.17
C ALA A 52 -5.48 -5.72 7.21
N ARG A 53 -6.01 -6.20 8.32
CA ARG A 53 -6.50 -7.58 8.46
C ARG A 53 -7.68 -7.86 7.54
N MET A 54 -8.65 -6.94 7.43
CA MET A 54 -9.83 -7.08 6.57
C MET A 54 -9.46 -7.17 5.09
N VAL A 55 -8.49 -6.37 4.64
CA VAL A 55 -8.13 -6.31 3.20
C VAL A 55 -7.09 -7.36 2.78
N ARG A 56 -6.33 -7.93 3.71
CA ARG A 56 -5.20 -8.85 3.39
C ARG A 56 -5.59 -9.99 2.45
N SER A 57 -6.75 -10.60 2.67
CA SER A 57 -7.28 -11.69 1.84
C SER A 57 -8.52 -11.25 1.06
N ALA A 58 -8.78 -9.95 0.92
CA ALA A 58 -9.90 -9.46 0.16
C ALA A 58 -9.60 -9.54 -1.34
N SER A 59 -10.59 -10.01 -2.10
CA SER A 59 -10.59 -9.94 -3.56
C SER A 59 -11.18 -8.62 -4.03
N PRO A 60 -10.80 -8.11 -5.22
CA PRO A 60 -11.51 -7.01 -5.88
C PRO A 60 -12.98 -7.31 -6.17
N LEU A 61 -13.40 -8.58 -6.06
CA LEU A 61 -14.79 -9.01 -6.20
C LEU A 61 -15.55 -9.05 -4.86
N GLY A 62 -14.87 -8.82 -3.73
CA GLY A 62 -15.45 -8.80 -2.39
C GLY A 62 -15.49 -7.40 -1.78
N GLU A 63 -15.73 -7.35 -0.47
CA GLU A 63 -15.82 -6.09 0.28
C GLU A 63 -14.45 -5.56 0.69
N TYR A 64 -13.76 -4.89 -0.24
CA TYR A 64 -12.53 -4.13 0.03
C TYR A 64 -12.78 -2.62 0.15
N HIS A 65 -13.86 -2.11 -0.43
CA HIS A 65 -14.08 -0.67 -0.58
C HIS A 65 -14.25 0.02 0.78
N THR A 66 -15.08 -0.54 1.67
CA THR A 66 -15.32 0.02 3.01
C THR A 66 -14.03 0.20 3.82
N PRO A 67 -13.18 -0.82 4.03
CA PRO A 67 -11.94 -0.63 4.79
C PRO A 67 -10.97 0.35 4.13
N LEU A 68 -10.83 0.34 2.79
CA LEU A 68 -9.97 1.32 2.09
C LEU A 68 -10.52 2.75 2.16
N SER A 69 -11.85 2.92 2.12
CA SER A 69 -12.49 4.23 2.24
C SER A 69 -12.30 4.84 3.63
N ILE A 70 -12.42 4.02 4.69
CA ILE A 70 -12.10 4.44 6.07
C ILE A 70 -10.64 4.88 6.15
N LEU A 71 -9.72 4.08 5.62
CA LEU A 71 -8.29 4.43 5.63
C LEU A 71 -8.03 5.73 4.85
N ALA A 72 -8.63 5.89 3.68
CA ALA A 72 -8.51 7.09 2.86
C ALA A 72 -9.00 8.35 3.59
N HIS A 73 -10.05 8.23 4.40
CA HIS A 73 -10.52 9.32 5.26
C HIS A 73 -9.53 9.62 6.40
N LEU A 74 -9.07 8.59 7.13
CA LEU A 74 -8.12 8.75 8.24
C LEU A 74 -6.82 9.44 7.80
N VAL A 75 -6.26 9.08 6.64
CA VAL A 75 -5.02 9.69 6.15
C VAL A 75 -5.18 11.12 5.62
N GLN A 76 -6.42 11.59 5.42
CA GLN A 76 -6.68 12.99 5.07
C GLN A 76 -6.71 13.91 6.29
N ILE A 77 -6.92 13.36 7.48
CA ILE A 77 -6.91 14.11 8.74
C ILE A 77 -5.45 14.29 9.17
N GLU A 78 -4.93 15.52 9.14
CA GLU A 78 -3.49 15.77 9.28
C GLU A 78 -2.90 15.21 10.60
N PRO A 79 -3.45 15.50 11.80
CA PRO A 79 -2.95 14.91 13.04
C PRO A 79 -2.95 13.37 13.03
N MET A 80 -4.01 12.77 12.49
CA MET A 80 -4.12 11.32 12.34
C MET A 80 -3.03 10.78 11.41
N SER A 81 -2.85 11.37 10.22
CA SER A 81 -1.85 10.92 9.25
C SER A 81 -0.43 10.94 9.80
N ARG A 82 -0.08 11.94 10.63
CA ARG A 82 1.23 12.04 11.29
C ARG A 82 1.47 10.89 12.26
N VAL A 83 0.46 10.56 13.06
CA VAL A 83 0.50 9.43 13.99
C VAL A 83 0.60 8.13 13.20
N LEU A 84 -0.23 7.94 12.17
CA LEU A 84 -0.26 6.70 11.39
C LEU A 84 1.10 6.32 10.77
N VAL A 85 1.86 7.30 10.27
CA VAL A 85 3.19 7.05 9.69
C VAL A 85 4.31 6.95 10.72
N SER A 86 4.06 7.26 12.00
CA SER A 86 5.02 7.08 13.09
C SER A 86 4.86 5.75 13.84
N LEU A 87 3.71 5.07 13.64
CA LEU A 87 3.43 3.75 14.20
C LEU A 87 4.51 2.72 13.86
N LYS A 88 4.80 1.80 14.79
CA LYS A 88 5.72 0.67 14.54
C LYS A 88 5.23 -0.24 13.41
N SER A 89 3.91 -0.30 13.23
CA SER A 89 3.25 -1.04 12.15
C SER A 89 3.22 -0.27 10.82
N TRP A 90 3.97 0.82 10.64
CA TRP A 90 4.07 1.53 9.37
C TRP A 90 4.99 0.83 8.36
N LEU A 91 6.22 0.54 8.79
CA LEU A 91 7.28 -0.01 7.95
C LEU A 91 8.19 -0.93 8.78
N PRO A 92 8.22 -2.24 8.50
CA PRO A 92 9.10 -3.16 9.20
C PRO A 92 10.54 -3.05 8.67
N ASN A 93 11.50 -3.63 9.39
CA ASN A 93 12.85 -3.82 8.85
C ASN A 93 12.83 -4.95 7.80
N LEU A 94 12.64 -4.60 6.53
CA LEU A 94 12.53 -5.58 5.43
C LEU A 94 13.82 -6.39 5.19
N ALA A 95 14.97 -5.94 5.70
CA ALA A 95 16.18 -6.76 5.69
C ALA A 95 16.06 -7.98 6.62
N GLU A 96 15.29 -7.87 7.70
CA GLU A 96 15.07 -8.95 8.68
C GLU A 96 13.87 -9.83 8.30
N VAL A 97 12.78 -9.24 7.82
CA VAL A 97 11.50 -9.96 7.58
C VAL A 97 11.22 -10.29 6.11
N THR A 98 12.13 -9.93 5.20
CA THR A 98 11.98 -10.02 3.73
C THR A 98 10.85 -9.16 3.15
N GLY A 99 10.81 -9.04 1.83
CA GLY A 99 9.78 -8.29 1.10
C GLY A 99 8.36 -8.82 1.33
N ARG A 100 8.21 -10.13 1.58
CA ARG A 100 6.90 -10.74 1.89
C ARG A 100 6.31 -10.23 3.21
N GLY A 101 7.16 -9.85 4.16
CA GLY A 101 6.74 -9.34 5.47
C GLY A 101 5.92 -8.04 5.39
N ILE A 102 6.05 -7.24 4.32
CA ILE A 102 5.25 -6.02 4.15
C ILE A 102 3.75 -6.30 4.03
N GLU A 103 3.36 -7.51 3.63
CA GLU A 103 1.94 -7.88 3.44
C GLU A 103 1.28 -8.44 4.71
N LEU A 104 2.00 -8.41 5.84
CA LEU A 104 1.48 -8.85 7.12
C LEU A 104 0.86 -7.67 7.89
N PRO A 105 -0.43 -7.74 8.29
CA PRO A 105 -1.12 -6.67 9.03
C PRO A 105 -0.42 -6.24 10.32
N GLY A 106 0.34 -7.14 10.96
CA GLY A 106 1.12 -6.82 12.14
C GLY A 106 2.44 -6.10 11.86
N SER A 107 2.97 -6.21 10.64
CA SER A 107 4.26 -5.65 10.23
C SER A 107 4.11 -4.34 9.47
N SER A 108 3.07 -4.21 8.65
CA SER A 108 2.72 -3.00 7.91
C SER A 108 1.20 -2.90 7.81
N TRP A 109 0.62 -1.76 8.18
CA TRP A 109 -0.82 -1.54 8.00
C TRP A 109 -1.15 -1.14 6.55
N LEU A 110 -0.23 -0.49 5.85
CA LEU A 110 -0.45 -0.06 4.46
C LEU A 110 -0.24 -1.19 3.46
N GLY A 111 0.72 -2.08 3.72
CA GLY A 111 1.10 -3.13 2.77
C GLY A 111 -0.04 -4.07 2.36
N PRO A 112 -0.84 -4.62 3.31
CA PRO A 112 -1.98 -5.47 2.99
C PRO A 112 -3.02 -4.82 2.07
N CYS A 113 -3.14 -3.49 2.07
CA CYS A 113 -4.05 -2.78 1.18
C CYS A 113 -3.69 -3.01 -0.30
N PHE A 114 -2.40 -3.13 -0.60
CA PHE A 114 -1.92 -3.40 -1.96
C PHE A 114 -2.17 -4.84 -2.42
N CYS A 115 -2.48 -5.77 -1.51
CA CYS A 115 -2.72 -7.19 -1.85
C CYS A 115 -4.09 -7.43 -2.53
N VAL A 116 -5.02 -6.46 -2.47
CA VAL A 116 -6.34 -6.59 -3.12
C VAL A 116 -6.16 -6.60 -4.64
N SER A 117 -6.14 -7.80 -5.24
CA SER A 117 -5.80 -7.96 -6.65
C SER A 117 -6.58 -9.09 -7.32
N SER A 118 -6.76 -8.97 -8.64
CA SER A 118 -7.29 -10.04 -9.48
C SER A 118 -6.24 -11.10 -9.78
N VAL A 119 -4.96 -10.85 -9.48
CA VAL A 119 -3.86 -11.79 -9.64
C VAL A 119 -3.85 -12.73 -8.43
N PRO A 120 -4.02 -14.05 -8.62
CA PRO A 120 -3.98 -15.01 -7.52
C PRO A 120 -2.64 -15.02 -6.78
N ASP A 121 -2.70 -15.31 -5.49
CA ASP A 121 -1.55 -15.59 -4.64
C ASP A 121 -1.76 -16.97 -3.99
N ASP A 122 -0.84 -17.89 -4.25
CA ASP A 122 -0.91 -19.27 -3.77
C ASP A 122 -0.74 -19.38 -2.25
N LEU A 123 -0.08 -18.40 -1.62
CA LEU A 123 0.22 -18.41 -0.19
C LEU A 123 -0.90 -17.78 0.64
N VAL A 124 -1.61 -16.80 0.07
CA VAL A 124 -2.73 -16.11 0.71
C VAL A 124 -3.87 -15.98 -0.30
N PRO A 125 -4.72 -17.02 -0.43
CA PRO A 125 -5.83 -16.99 -1.37
C PRO A 125 -6.81 -15.87 -1.03
N SER A 126 -7.19 -15.09 -2.05
CA SER A 126 -8.19 -14.03 -1.90
C SER A 126 -9.61 -14.59 -1.83
N GLN A 127 -10.48 -13.86 -1.13
CA GLN A 127 -11.87 -14.19 -0.92
C GLN A 127 -12.78 -13.02 -1.35
N PRO A 128 -13.79 -13.26 -2.20
CA PRO A 128 -14.05 -14.52 -2.92
C PRO A 128 -12.97 -14.82 -3.97
N SER A 129 -12.74 -16.12 -4.25
CA SER A 129 -11.75 -16.56 -5.23
C SER A 129 -12.06 -16.04 -6.64
N VAL A 130 -11.12 -15.31 -7.22
CA VAL A 130 -11.21 -14.79 -8.60
C VAL A 130 -11.24 -15.94 -9.61
N ILE A 131 -10.43 -16.98 -9.37
CA ILE A 131 -10.37 -18.16 -10.24
C ILE A 131 -11.75 -18.84 -10.27
N GLN A 132 -12.34 -19.10 -9.11
CA GLN A 132 -13.62 -19.79 -9.04
C GLN A 132 -14.78 -18.94 -9.57
N SER A 133 -14.77 -17.64 -9.30
CA SER A 133 -15.85 -16.72 -9.69
C SER A 133 -15.83 -16.43 -11.19
N CYS A 134 -14.64 -16.18 -11.76
CA CYS A 134 -14.51 -15.68 -13.13
C CYS A 134 -14.02 -16.74 -14.12
N PHE A 135 -13.37 -17.82 -13.66
CA PHE A 135 -12.69 -18.80 -14.51
C PHE A 135 -13.04 -20.26 -14.18
N SER A 136 -14.19 -20.51 -13.54
CA SER A 136 -14.73 -21.86 -13.36
C SER A 136 -15.30 -22.42 -14.67
N ASN A 137 -15.10 -23.73 -14.91
CA ASN A 137 -15.65 -24.49 -16.05
C ASN A 137 -15.30 -23.92 -17.44
N LEU A 138 -14.04 -23.51 -17.66
CA LEU A 138 -13.60 -22.85 -18.90
C LEU A 138 -13.93 -23.62 -20.18
N GLU A 139 -13.89 -24.96 -20.15
CA GLU A 139 -14.18 -25.82 -21.29
C GLU A 139 -15.63 -25.66 -21.81
N SER A 140 -16.55 -25.25 -20.94
CA SER A 140 -17.97 -25.06 -21.26
C SER A 140 -18.36 -23.60 -21.51
N ARG A 141 -17.48 -22.64 -21.20
CA ARG A 141 -17.81 -21.21 -21.27
C ARG A 141 -17.71 -20.66 -22.68
N ARG A 142 -18.64 -19.77 -23.02
CA ARG A 142 -18.58 -19.01 -24.27
C ARG A 142 -17.50 -17.93 -24.18
N GLN A 143 -16.80 -17.68 -25.29
CA GLN A 143 -15.76 -16.65 -25.37
C GLN A 143 -16.25 -15.26 -24.93
N ALA A 144 -17.51 -14.91 -25.23
CA ALA A 144 -18.11 -13.63 -24.82
C ALA A 144 -18.21 -13.49 -23.28
N GLU A 145 -18.53 -14.58 -22.56
CA GLU A 145 -18.64 -14.58 -21.09
C GLU A 145 -17.26 -14.46 -20.42
N LEU A 146 -16.23 -15.07 -21.03
CA LEU A 146 -14.84 -14.90 -20.60
C LEU A 146 -14.38 -13.45 -20.78
N ALA A 147 -14.67 -12.84 -21.94
CA ALA A 147 -14.34 -11.45 -22.21
C ALA A 147 -15.04 -10.50 -21.22
N GLN A 148 -16.31 -10.76 -20.90
CA GLN A 148 -17.05 -10.00 -19.89
C GLN A 148 -16.41 -10.12 -18.50
N SER A 149 -16.04 -11.35 -18.08
CA SER A 149 -15.39 -11.59 -16.79
C SER A 149 -14.05 -10.85 -16.70
N MET A 150 -13.23 -10.91 -17.75
CA MET A 150 -11.97 -10.14 -17.82
C MET A 150 -12.20 -8.63 -17.80
N SER A 151 -13.25 -8.13 -18.45
CA SER A 151 -13.62 -6.72 -18.43
C SER A 151 -13.99 -6.26 -17.02
N ALA A 152 -14.84 -7.03 -16.33
CA ALA A 152 -15.24 -6.75 -14.95
C ALA A 152 -14.02 -6.72 -14.00
N LEU A 153 -13.10 -7.68 -14.12
CA LEU A 153 -11.87 -7.71 -13.32
C LEU A 153 -10.97 -6.49 -13.59
N ARG A 154 -10.88 -6.02 -14.84
CA ARG A 154 -10.12 -4.80 -15.15
C ARG A 154 -10.75 -3.56 -14.52
N ILE A 155 -12.09 -3.46 -14.54
CA ILE A 155 -12.81 -2.35 -13.90
C ILE A 155 -12.57 -2.37 -12.39
N ALA A 156 -12.75 -3.53 -11.75
CA ALA A 156 -12.52 -3.70 -10.32
C ALA A 156 -11.06 -3.39 -9.93
N GLY A 157 -10.09 -3.88 -10.71
CA GLY A 157 -8.68 -3.58 -10.49
C GLY A 157 -8.35 -2.09 -10.61
N ARG A 158 -8.94 -1.38 -11.58
CA ARG A 158 -8.77 0.08 -11.70
C ARG A 158 -9.39 0.84 -10.53
N ALA A 159 -10.51 0.37 -9.99
CA ALA A 159 -11.14 0.96 -8.81
C ALA A 159 -10.20 0.86 -7.59
N VAL A 160 -9.70 -0.35 -7.29
CA VAL A 160 -8.71 -0.58 -6.21
C VAL A 160 -7.49 0.32 -6.38
N GLN A 161 -6.92 0.39 -7.59
CA GLN A 161 -5.76 1.25 -7.88
C GLN A 161 -6.08 2.74 -7.71
N GLY A 162 -7.33 3.15 -7.97
CA GLY A 162 -7.84 4.49 -7.70
C GLY A 162 -7.82 4.83 -6.21
N ASP A 163 -8.33 3.93 -5.38
CA ASP A 163 -8.39 4.09 -3.92
C ASP A 163 -6.99 4.11 -3.30
N LEU A 164 -6.12 3.16 -3.71
CA LEU A 164 -4.72 3.10 -3.27
C LEU A 164 -3.96 4.37 -3.66
N PHE A 165 -4.18 4.88 -4.88
CA PHE A 165 -3.60 6.15 -5.32
C PHE A 165 -4.07 7.32 -4.44
N ALA A 166 -5.35 7.38 -4.07
CA ALA A 166 -5.86 8.44 -3.21
C ALA A 166 -5.18 8.42 -1.82
N ILE A 167 -5.02 7.22 -1.23
CA ILE A 167 -4.33 7.02 0.04
C ILE A 167 -2.88 7.49 -0.04
N ILE A 168 -2.10 6.98 -1.01
CA ILE A 168 -0.68 7.38 -1.17
C ILE A 168 -0.56 8.87 -1.47
N LYS A 169 -1.43 9.43 -2.31
CA LYS A 169 -1.40 10.85 -2.64
C LYS A 169 -1.66 11.72 -1.42
N ALA A 170 -2.59 11.34 -0.54
CA ALA A 170 -2.83 12.05 0.73
C ALA A 170 -1.57 12.01 1.62
N LEU A 171 -0.93 10.84 1.74
CA LEU A 171 0.31 10.65 2.50
C LEU A 171 1.52 11.38 1.91
N LEU A 172 1.50 11.74 0.62
CA LEU A 172 2.50 12.62 0.00
C LEU A 172 2.25 14.12 0.26
N GLY A 173 1.29 14.44 1.13
CA GLY A 173 1.07 15.76 1.72
C GLY A 173 2.26 16.27 2.53
N LYS A 174 2.25 17.55 2.91
CA LYS A 174 3.42 18.23 3.51
C LYS A 174 3.90 17.56 4.82
N ALA A 175 2.99 17.02 5.63
CA ALA A 175 3.30 16.47 6.95
C ALA A 175 3.96 15.09 6.91
N THR A 176 3.63 14.25 5.93
CA THR A 176 3.95 12.80 5.93
C THR A 176 4.77 12.36 4.72
N ARG A 177 5.07 13.28 3.79
CA ARG A 177 5.79 12.96 2.54
C ARG A 177 7.11 12.23 2.75
N PRO A 178 8.01 12.62 3.68
CA PRO A 178 9.26 11.90 3.88
C PRO A 178 9.04 10.42 4.25
N GLN A 179 8.06 10.15 5.12
CA GLN A 179 7.71 8.81 5.57
C GLN A 179 7.06 7.99 4.44
N ALA A 180 6.20 8.61 3.64
CA ALA A 180 5.60 7.98 2.46
C ALA A 180 6.65 7.60 1.41
N ILE A 181 7.58 8.51 1.09
CA ILE A 181 8.69 8.22 0.17
C ILE A 181 9.60 7.13 0.74
N LYS A 182 9.92 7.18 2.03
CA LYS A 182 10.72 6.14 2.71
C LYS A 182 10.04 4.77 2.62
N TRP A 183 8.71 4.72 2.80
CA TRP A 183 7.95 3.48 2.68
C TRP A 183 8.03 2.91 1.26
N LEU A 184 7.78 3.74 0.24
CA LEU A 184 7.87 3.32 -1.17
C LEU A 184 9.27 2.79 -1.52
N ALA A 185 10.31 3.52 -1.10
CA ALA A 185 11.70 3.12 -1.33
C ALA A 185 12.04 1.80 -0.65
N ALA A 186 11.69 1.66 0.64
CA ALA A 186 11.95 0.45 1.39
C ALA A 186 11.20 -0.76 0.81
N VAL A 187 9.96 -0.58 0.33
CA VAL A 187 9.21 -1.65 -0.34
C VAL A 187 9.90 -2.09 -1.62
N ILE A 188 10.45 -1.17 -2.41
CA ILE A 188 11.21 -1.53 -3.63
C ILE A 188 12.48 -2.30 -3.24
N GLU A 189 13.29 -1.76 -2.34
CA GLU A 189 14.56 -2.37 -1.89
C GLU A 189 14.36 -3.74 -1.25
N GLY A 190 13.39 -3.87 -0.34
CA GLY A 190 13.08 -5.10 0.37
C GLY A 190 12.57 -6.23 -0.53
N ASN A 191 12.26 -5.93 -1.79
CA ASN A 191 11.73 -6.87 -2.77
C ASN A 191 12.67 -7.15 -3.95
N GLY A 192 13.98 -6.96 -3.76
CA GLY A 192 15.00 -7.31 -4.77
C GLY A 192 14.95 -8.77 -5.25
N GLU A 193 14.35 -9.68 -4.48
CA GLU A 193 14.07 -11.08 -4.89
C GLU A 193 13.29 -11.15 -6.23
N ARG A 194 12.42 -10.17 -6.51
CA ARG A 194 11.64 -10.10 -7.75
C ARG A 194 12.48 -9.83 -9.00
N GLY A 195 13.73 -9.41 -8.84
CA GLY A 195 14.69 -9.22 -9.94
C GLY A 195 15.40 -10.50 -10.39
N LYS A 196 15.24 -11.62 -9.68
CA LYS A 196 15.85 -12.89 -10.04
C LYS A 196 15.09 -13.61 -11.16
N MET A 197 15.79 -14.50 -11.88
CA MET A 197 15.19 -15.33 -12.93
C MET A 197 14.04 -16.21 -12.42
N VAL A 198 14.17 -16.73 -11.20
CA VAL A 198 13.11 -17.44 -10.47
C VAL A 198 12.90 -16.70 -9.16
N VAL A 199 11.69 -16.18 -8.97
CA VAL A 199 11.33 -15.41 -7.77
C VAL A 199 10.87 -16.36 -6.67
N ASP A 200 11.46 -16.25 -5.48
CA ASP A 200 10.92 -16.91 -4.29
C ASP A 200 9.77 -16.07 -3.69
N MET A 201 8.53 -16.53 -3.90
CA MET A 201 7.32 -15.86 -3.42
C MET A 201 7.15 -15.91 -1.89
N GLN A 202 7.96 -16.69 -1.17
CA GLN A 202 8.03 -16.61 0.30
C GLN A 202 8.83 -15.40 0.78
N ARG A 203 9.70 -14.86 -0.08
CA ARG A 203 10.64 -13.77 0.25
C ARG A 203 10.27 -12.45 -0.43
N ALA A 204 9.47 -12.50 -1.49
CA ALA A 204 8.94 -11.34 -2.19
C ALA A 204 7.45 -11.12 -1.88
N ALA A 205 7.02 -9.86 -1.89
CA ALA A 205 5.61 -9.52 -1.94
C ALA A 205 4.96 -10.08 -3.23
N SER A 206 3.66 -10.32 -3.15
CA SER A 206 2.83 -10.94 -4.17
C SER A 206 2.88 -10.20 -5.51
N HIS A 207 2.52 -10.92 -6.58
CA HIS A 207 2.33 -10.29 -7.89
C HIS A 207 1.24 -9.22 -7.86
N GLY A 208 0.13 -9.49 -7.15
CA GLY A 208 -0.97 -8.55 -6.99
C GLY A 208 -0.54 -7.24 -6.35
N PHE A 209 0.25 -7.32 -5.28
CA PHE A 209 0.87 -6.17 -4.61
C PHE A 209 1.67 -5.31 -5.59
N PHE A 210 2.59 -5.91 -6.36
CA PHE A 210 3.44 -5.16 -7.27
C PHE A 210 2.70 -4.61 -8.50
N VAL A 211 1.65 -5.29 -8.97
CA VAL A 211 0.77 -4.74 -10.03
C VAL A 211 0.10 -3.46 -9.55
N ASN A 212 -0.43 -3.46 -8.33
CA ASN A 212 -1.06 -2.28 -7.74
C ASN A 212 -0.04 -1.17 -7.44
N LEU A 213 1.11 -1.52 -6.86
CA LEU A 213 2.19 -0.56 -6.57
C LEU A 213 2.66 0.14 -7.85
N ASN A 214 2.92 -0.62 -8.92
CA ASN A 214 3.33 -0.06 -10.20
C ASN A 214 2.26 0.87 -10.79
N ALA A 215 0.98 0.48 -10.74
CA ALA A 215 -0.10 1.32 -11.23
C ALA A 215 -0.20 2.65 -10.47
N VAL A 216 -0.03 2.62 -9.14
CA VAL A 216 -0.02 3.84 -8.30
C VAL A 216 1.18 4.72 -8.62
N LEU A 217 2.40 4.14 -8.69
CA LEU A 217 3.62 4.88 -9.02
C LEU A 217 3.55 5.54 -10.40
N LEU A 218 3.09 4.81 -11.42
CA LEU A 218 2.89 5.38 -12.76
C LEU A 218 1.88 6.54 -12.74
N LYS A 219 0.77 6.38 -12.02
CA LYS A 219 -0.24 7.43 -11.90
C LYS A 219 0.27 8.67 -11.17
N LEU A 220 1.16 8.51 -10.18
CA LEU A 220 1.84 9.63 -9.52
C LEU A 220 2.80 10.36 -10.47
N CYS A 221 3.41 9.65 -11.42
CA CYS A 221 4.31 10.23 -12.40
C CYS A 221 3.60 10.98 -13.54
N ASN A 222 2.35 10.62 -13.87
CA ASN A 222 1.59 11.22 -14.98
C ASN A 222 1.68 12.76 -15.11
N PRO A 223 1.60 13.58 -14.04
CA PRO A 223 1.67 15.05 -14.17
C PRO A 223 2.98 15.60 -14.73
N PHE A 224 4.05 14.80 -14.76
CA PHE A 224 5.38 15.20 -15.24
C PHE A 224 5.96 14.24 -16.26
N MET A 225 5.15 13.34 -16.82
CA MET A 225 5.57 12.37 -17.84
C MET A 225 5.27 12.81 -19.28
N ASP A 226 4.57 13.93 -19.49
CA ASP A 226 4.26 14.45 -20.83
C ASP A 226 5.47 15.19 -21.42
N PRO A 227 6.10 14.69 -22.50
CA PRO A 227 7.23 15.35 -23.15
C PRO A 227 6.88 16.72 -23.75
N SER A 228 5.58 16.97 -23.98
CA SER A 228 5.06 18.25 -24.47
C SER A 228 5.08 19.33 -23.37
N ASN A 229 5.22 18.93 -22.09
CA ASN A 229 5.31 19.86 -20.98
C ASN A 229 6.72 20.49 -20.95
N PRO A 230 6.84 21.83 -21.05
CA PRO A 230 8.14 22.50 -21.02
C PRO A 230 8.97 22.21 -19.76
N ASN A 231 8.29 21.89 -18.65
CA ASN A 231 8.92 21.61 -17.37
C ASN A 231 9.25 20.12 -17.16
N PHE A 232 8.97 19.23 -18.12
CA PHE A 232 9.26 17.79 -18.03
C PHE A 232 10.68 17.53 -17.52
N TRP A 233 11.67 18.14 -18.18
CA TRP A 233 13.09 17.96 -17.84
C TRP A 233 13.51 18.63 -16.52
N SER A 234 12.73 19.58 -16.01
CA SER A 234 13.05 20.29 -14.75
C SER A 234 12.61 19.53 -13.49
N ARG A 235 11.68 18.58 -13.63
CA ARG A 235 11.07 17.87 -12.48
C ARG A 235 11.75 16.56 -12.12
N VAL A 236 12.58 16.04 -13.01
CA VAL A 236 13.34 14.81 -12.79
C VAL A 236 14.81 15.17 -12.74
N ASP A 237 15.45 15.01 -11.58
CA ASP A 237 16.89 15.23 -11.44
C ASP A 237 17.66 14.01 -11.97
N PRO A 238 18.42 14.14 -13.08
CA PRO A 238 19.20 13.03 -13.64
C PRO A 238 20.29 12.52 -12.67
N ARG A 239 20.68 13.33 -11.69
CA ARG A 239 21.69 12.99 -10.69
C ARG A 239 21.13 12.14 -9.55
N TYR A 240 19.82 11.88 -9.53
CA TYR A 240 19.18 11.08 -8.48
C TYR A 240 19.87 9.73 -8.26
N ILE A 241 20.40 9.09 -9.30
CA ILE A 241 21.11 7.80 -9.15
C ILE A 241 22.44 7.92 -8.38
N ALA A 242 23.07 9.10 -8.36
CA ALA A 242 24.29 9.39 -7.61
C ALA A 242 24.02 9.91 -6.20
N CYS A 243 22.86 10.53 -6.00
CA CYS A 243 22.46 11.13 -4.73
C CYS A 243 21.65 10.09 -3.97
N ASN A 244 22.03 9.75 -2.75
CA ASN A 244 21.46 8.62 -1.99
C ASN A 244 19.96 8.82 -1.66
N GLY A 245 19.08 8.63 -2.64
CA GLY A 245 17.68 9.10 -2.67
C GLY A 245 16.65 8.18 -2.04
N GLY A 246 17.11 7.15 -1.31
CA GLY A 246 16.28 6.17 -0.63
C GLY A 246 16.24 4.79 -1.31
N VAL A 247 16.50 4.73 -2.61
CA VAL A 247 16.69 3.48 -3.39
C VAL A 247 18.16 3.40 -3.80
N SER A 248 18.79 2.24 -3.59
CA SER A 248 20.20 2.03 -3.85
C SER A 248 20.41 1.39 -5.21
N PHE A 249 21.10 2.11 -6.08
CA PHE A 249 21.49 1.59 -7.40
C PHE A 249 22.92 1.07 -7.41
N ALA A 250 23.58 0.89 -6.26
CA ALA A 250 25.03 0.63 -6.22
C ALA A 250 25.42 -0.71 -6.87
N ALA A 251 24.56 -1.74 -6.74
CA ALA A 251 24.83 -3.08 -7.26
C ALA A 251 24.31 -3.31 -8.69
N ASP A 252 23.54 -2.37 -9.25
CA ASP A 252 22.90 -2.58 -10.55
C ASP A 252 23.89 -2.46 -11.70
N THR A 253 23.75 -3.33 -12.71
CA THR A 253 24.46 -3.19 -13.98
C THR A 253 24.06 -1.88 -14.68
N LYS A 254 25.04 -1.02 -14.96
CA LYS A 254 24.82 0.28 -15.60
C LYS A 254 24.80 0.18 -17.12
N LEU A 255 24.12 1.13 -17.76
CA LEU A 255 24.12 1.24 -19.23
C LEU A 255 25.43 1.86 -19.71
N GLY A 256 26.27 1.05 -20.36
CA GLY A 256 27.48 1.54 -21.04
C GLY A 256 28.54 2.14 -20.13
N MET A 257 28.62 1.72 -18.85
CA MET A 257 29.59 2.21 -17.88
C MET A 257 30.07 1.07 -16.98
N THR A 258 31.37 1.01 -16.68
CA THR A 258 31.92 0.02 -15.75
C THR A 258 31.66 0.38 -14.29
N ALA A 259 31.87 -0.57 -13.38
CA ALA A 259 31.72 -0.32 -11.95
C ALA A 259 32.76 0.68 -11.39
N GLU A 260 33.97 0.70 -11.96
CA GLU A 260 35.01 1.68 -11.60
C GLU A 260 34.61 3.10 -12.04
N GLU A 261 34.10 3.22 -13.28
CA GLU A 261 33.64 4.49 -13.84
C GLU A 261 32.43 5.06 -13.07
N ASP A 262 31.49 4.19 -12.66
CA ASP A 262 30.35 4.57 -11.82
C ASP A 262 30.80 5.18 -10.50
N ARG A 263 31.73 4.51 -9.82
CA ARG A 263 32.26 4.96 -8.53
C ARG A 263 32.94 6.31 -8.66
N ALA A 264 33.84 6.46 -9.64
CA ALA A 264 34.54 7.71 -9.89
C ALA A 264 33.58 8.85 -10.30
N TRP A 265 32.47 8.55 -10.97
CA TRP A 265 31.44 9.52 -11.27
C TRP A 265 30.65 9.94 -10.01
N ARG A 266 30.22 9.00 -9.18
CA ARG A 266 29.54 9.29 -7.90
C ARG A 266 30.39 10.14 -6.97
N ASP A 267 31.68 9.84 -6.85
CA ASP A 267 32.62 10.60 -6.00
C ASP A 267 32.77 12.05 -6.47
N ARG A 268 32.80 12.28 -7.79
CA ARG A 268 32.83 13.62 -8.38
C ARG A 268 31.55 14.41 -8.08
N ILE A 269 30.39 13.76 -8.21
CA ILE A 269 29.10 14.40 -7.90
C ILE A 269 29.00 14.73 -6.42
N ALA A 270 29.36 13.79 -5.52
CA ALA A 270 29.35 14.01 -4.08
C ALA A 270 30.26 15.18 -3.67
N SER A 271 31.45 15.27 -4.26
CA SER A 271 32.39 16.38 -4.01
C SER A 271 31.83 17.73 -4.48
N SER A 272 31.16 17.78 -5.64
CA SER A 272 30.54 19.01 -6.16
C SER A 272 29.36 19.52 -5.31
N MET A 273 28.68 18.62 -4.60
CA MET A 273 27.58 18.97 -3.70
C MET A 273 28.07 19.58 -2.38
N GLN A 274 29.21 19.10 -1.85
CA GLN A 274 29.79 19.63 -0.62
C GLN A 274 30.36 21.05 -0.79
N THR A 275 30.90 21.38 -1.97
CA THR A 275 31.44 22.71 -2.31
C THR A 275 30.34 23.75 -2.55
N SER A 276 29.18 23.33 -3.03
CA SER A 276 28.01 24.22 -3.23
C SER A 276 27.26 24.51 -1.93
N SER A 277 27.27 23.59 -0.95
CA SER A 277 26.73 23.87 0.39
C SER A 277 27.61 24.77 1.26
N SER A 278 28.91 24.87 0.98
CA SER A 278 29.88 25.67 1.77
C SER A 278 30.10 27.08 1.23
N SER A 279 29.59 27.40 0.04
CA SER A 279 29.70 28.71 -0.62
C SER A 279 28.40 29.55 -0.57
N GLY A 280 27.33 29.01 0.03
CA GLY A 280 26.02 29.66 0.19
C GLY A 280 25.66 30.02 1.64
N GLY A 281 26.64 30.08 2.54
CA GLY A 281 26.48 30.51 3.94
C GLY A 281 26.85 31.97 4.16
#